data_AF-A0A3S0VM88-F1
#
_entry.id   AF-A0A3S0VM88-F1
#
_cell.length_a   1.000
_cell.length_b   1.000
_cell.length_c   1.000
_cell.angle_alpha   90.00
_cell.angle_beta   90.00
_cell.angle_gamma   90.00
#
_symmetry.space_group_name_H-M   'P 1'
#
loop_
_entity.id
_entity.type
_entity.pdbx_description
1 polymer ?
#
loop_
_entity_poly.entity_id
_entity_poly.type
_entity_poly.pdbx_seq_one_letter_code
_entity_poly.pdbx_strand_id
1 'polypeptide(L)'
;MEMEVKILNAVKYVGGTVLTIGIFIFLIGFFESGYSILTPIGIGTIMGAVFIFLMGVFFVATEEMLKKRYKGINIAPIKPKKGVPL
;
A
#
# COMPACT_ATOMS: atom_id res chain seq x y z
N MET A 1 -9.63 -10.38 -1.28
CA MET A 1 -9.33 -10.73 0.12
C MET A 1 -8.08 -11.56 0.18
N GLU A 2 -7.99 -12.73 -0.47
CA GLU A 2 -6.73 -13.51 -0.41
C GLU A 2 -5.51 -12.77 -0.99
N MET A 3 -5.61 -12.15 -2.17
CA MET A 3 -4.47 -11.40 -2.76
C MET A 3 -4.22 -10.06 -2.06
N GLU A 4 -5.27 -9.26 -1.82
CA GLU A 4 -5.23 -7.99 -1.07
C GLU A 4 -4.50 -8.13 0.28
N VAL A 5 -4.86 -9.15 1.09
CA VAL A 5 -4.26 -9.40 2.41
C VAL A 5 -2.81 -9.88 2.26
N LYS A 6 -2.51 -10.68 1.24
CA LYS A 6 -1.15 -11.20 0.99
C LYS A 6 -0.18 -10.10 0.56
N ILE A 7 -0.63 -9.19 -0.31
CA ILE A 7 0.14 -8.01 -0.73
C ILE A 7 0.35 -7.07 0.45
N LEU A 8 -0.70 -6.77 1.22
CA LEU A 8 -0.59 -5.90 2.38
C LEU A 8 0.38 -6.47 3.43
N ASN A 9 0.34 -7.78 3.67
CA ASN A 9 1.23 -8.43 4.64
C ASN A 9 2.68 -8.46 4.15
N ALA A 10 2.90 -8.68 2.84
CA ALA A 10 4.23 -8.61 2.24
C ALA A 10 4.82 -7.20 2.33
N VAL A 11 4.05 -6.18 1.96
CA VAL A 11 4.46 -4.76 2.05
C VAL A 11 4.73 -4.39 3.51
N LYS A 12 3.89 -4.81 4.44
CA LYS A 12 4.07 -4.54 5.87
C LYS A 12 5.36 -5.16 6.40
N TYR A 13 5.67 -6.40 6.00
CA TYR A 13 6.89 -7.08 6.44
C TYR A 13 8.14 -6.44 5.83
N VAL A 14 8.15 -6.21 4.51
CA VAL A 14 9.28 -5.61 3.79
C VAL A 14 9.49 -4.14 4.19
N GLY A 15 8.43 -3.34 4.21
CA GLY A 15 8.50 -1.94 4.62
C GLY A 15 8.92 -1.80 6.08
N GLY A 16 8.41 -2.68 6.97
CA GLY A 16 8.79 -2.71 8.38
C GLY A 16 10.26 -3.05 8.60
N THR A 17 10.80 -4.05 7.89
CA THR A 17 12.23 -4.40 8.02
C THR A 17 13.13 -3.31 7.47
N VAL A 18 12.82 -2.76 6.28
CA VAL A 18 13.62 -1.69 5.66
C VAL A 18 13.59 -0.42 6.53
N LEU A 19 12.44 -0.05 7.08
CA LEU A 19 12.33 1.09 8.01
C LEU A 19 13.16 0.86 9.27
N THR A 20 13.09 -0.33 9.84
CA THR A 20 13.87 -0.69 11.05
C THR A 20 15.37 -0.58 10.78
N ILE A 21 15.84 -1.12 9.66
CA ILE A 21 17.24 -1.03 9.22
C ILE A 21 17.63 0.45 9.00
N GLY A 22 16.78 1.24 8.35
CA GLY A 22 17.03 2.67 8.13
C GLY A 22 17.16 3.47 9.44
N ILE A 23 16.35 3.15 10.44
CA ILE A 23 16.45 3.75 11.78
C ILE A 23 17.77 3.36 12.45
N PHE A 24 18.19 2.10 12.38
CA PHE A 24 19.48 1.68 12.93
C PHE A 24 20.66 2.39 12.27
N ILE A 25 20.67 2.48 10.93
CA ILE A 25 21.71 3.18 10.18
C ILE A 25 21.72 4.67 10.53
N PHE A 26 20.55 5.30 10.67
CA PHE A 26 20.43 6.69 11.07
C PHE A 26 20.96 6.92 12.49
N LEU A 27 20.62 6.07 13.45
CA LEU A 27 21.11 6.18 14.83
C LEU A 27 22.64 6.02 14.89
N ILE A 28 23.21 5.05 14.17
CA ILE A 28 24.67 4.87 14.13
C ILE A 28 25.34 6.10 13.50
N GLY A 29 24.86 6.57 12.35
CA GLY A 29 25.42 7.74 11.67
C GLY A 29 25.27 9.06 12.45
N PHE A 30 24.19 9.20 13.22
CA PHE A 30 23.91 10.43 13.98
C PHE A 30 24.69 10.50 15.30
N PHE A 31 24.84 9.38 16.01
CA PHE A 31 25.54 9.36 17.30
C PHE A 31 27.06 9.18 17.16
N GLU A 32 27.55 8.48 16.13
CA GLU A 32 28.98 8.45 15.83
C GLU A 32 29.38 9.63 14.95
N SER A 33 30.00 10.63 15.56
CA SER A 33 30.53 11.83 14.88
C SER A 33 31.57 11.54 13.79
N GLY A 34 32.09 10.29 13.70
CA GLY A 34 33.03 9.85 12.67
C GLY A 34 32.38 9.46 11.33
N TYR A 35 31.06 9.25 11.30
CA TYR A 35 30.35 8.71 10.13
C TYR A 35 29.30 9.68 9.57
N SER A 36 29.71 10.92 9.31
CA SER A 36 28.84 11.97 8.74
C SER A 36 28.13 11.54 7.43
N ILE A 37 28.70 10.59 6.67
CA ILE A 37 28.11 10.03 5.45
C ILE A 37 26.93 9.07 5.73
N LEU A 38 26.88 8.42 6.89
CA LEU A 38 25.82 7.45 7.22
C LEU A 38 24.49 8.13 7.52
N THR A 39 24.51 9.35 8.07
CA THR A 39 23.29 10.13 8.36
C THR A 39 22.42 10.37 7.12
N PRO A 40 22.95 10.91 6.00
CA PRO A 40 22.15 11.06 4.77
C PRO A 40 21.74 9.71 4.16
N ILE A 41 22.53 8.65 4.31
CA ILE A 41 22.13 7.29 3.89
C ILE A 41 20.94 6.78 4.72
N GLY A 42 20.97 6.99 6.03
CA GLY A 42 19.86 6.66 6.93
C GLY A 42 18.59 7.42 6.57
N ILE A 43 18.69 8.73 6.32
CA ILE A 43 17.56 9.55 5.86
C ILE A 43 17.01 9.04 4.52
N GLY A 44 17.89 8.74 3.55
CA GLY A 44 17.49 8.19 2.26
C GLY A 44 16.79 6.84 2.38
N THR A 45 17.28 5.98 3.29
CA THR A 45 16.68 4.66 3.56
C THR A 45 15.31 4.79 4.20
N ILE A 46 15.13 5.72 5.16
CA ILE A 46 13.83 6.00 5.79
C ILE A 46 12.85 6.56 4.76
N MET A 47 13.26 7.55 3.96
CA MET A 47 12.42 8.08 2.86
C MET A 47 12.04 7.00 1.87
N GLY A 48 12.98 6.14 1.46
CA GLY A 48 12.72 5.00 0.59
C GLY A 48 11.73 4.00 1.18
N ALA A 49 11.86 3.69 2.47
CA ALA A 49 10.92 2.81 3.18
C ALA A 49 9.50 3.39 3.17
N VAL A 50 9.34 4.70 3.37
CA VAL A 50 8.04 5.38 3.30
C VAL A 50 7.44 5.27 1.89
N PHE A 51 8.25 5.46 0.83
CA PHE A 51 7.80 5.30 -0.54
C PHE A 51 7.33 3.86 -0.85
N ILE A 52 8.07 2.84 -0.39
CA ILE A 52 7.68 1.44 -0.55
C ILE A 52 6.34 1.17 0.17
N PHE A 53 6.18 1.75 1.36
CA PHE A 53 4.94 1.60 2.12
C PHE A 53 3.74 2.24 1.40
N LEU A 54 3.91 3.47 0.90
CA LEU A 54 2.88 4.17 0.12
C LEU A 54 2.50 3.42 -1.16
N MET A 55 3.49 2.90 -1.92
CA MET A 55 3.24 2.10 -3.12
C MET A 55 2.44 0.83 -2.79
N GLY A 56 2.78 0.15 -1.70
CA GLY A 56 2.05 -1.03 -1.28
C GLY A 56 0.61 -0.74 -0.85
N VAL A 57 0.37 0.35 -0.12
CA VAL A 57 -0.99 0.80 0.23
C VAL A 57 -1.78 1.17 -1.05
N PHE A 58 -1.14 1.86 -2.00
CA PHE A 58 -1.76 2.22 -3.27
C PHE A 58 -2.17 1.00 -4.09
N PHE A 59 -1.34 -0.05 -4.13
CA PHE A 59 -1.69 -1.31 -4.79
C PHE A 59 -2.90 -1.99 -4.17
N VAL A 60 -2.97 -2.05 -2.84
CA VAL A 60 -4.14 -2.63 -2.14
C VAL A 60 -5.41 -1.84 -2.45
N ALA A 61 -5.33 -0.51 -2.43
CA ALA A 61 -6.47 0.34 -2.79
C ALA A 61 -6.91 0.12 -4.26
N THR A 62 -5.95 -0.03 -5.17
CA THR A 62 -6.24 -0.27 -6.60
C THR A 62 -6.88 -1.64 -6.82
N GLU A 63 -6.40 -2.69 -6.15
CA GLU A 63 -7.02 -4.03 -6.14
C GLU A 63 -8.47 -3.96 -5.64
N GLU A 64 -8.72 -3.24 -4.54
CA GLU A 64 -10.08 -3.05 -4.02
C GLU A 64 -11.00 -2.31 -5.02
N MET A 65 -10.49 -1.27 -5.68
CA MET A 65 -11.26 -0.52 -6.69
C MET A 65 -11.55 -1.36 -7.92
N LEU A 66 -10.56 -2.12 -8.43
CA LEU A 66 -10.74 -3.03 -9.56
C LEU A 66 -11.80 -4.08 -9.27
N LYS A 67 -11.76 -4.67 -8.07
CA LYS A 67 -12.74 -5.68 -7.66
C LYS A 67 -14.16 -5.12 -7.55
N LYS A 68 -14.31 -3.88 -7.06
CA LYS A 68 -15.62 -3.19 -7.02
C LYS A 68 -16.12 -2.83 -8.43
N ARG A 69 -15.23 -2.59 -9.40
CA ARG A 69 -15.60 -2.29 -10.80
C ARG A 69 -16.38 -3.43 -11.47
N TYR A 70 -16.01 -4.68 -11.22
CA TYR A 70 -16.67 -5.86 -11.81
C TYR A 70 -17.96 -6.26 -11.08
N LYS A 71 -18.23 -5.69 -9.90
CA LYS A 71 -19.51 -5.84 -9.23
C LYS A 71 -20.51 -4.88 -9.86
N GLY A 72 -20.91 -5.18 -11.10
CA GLY A 72 -21.95 -4.46 -11.80
C GLY A 72 -23.20 -4.36 -10.93
N ILE A 73 -23.86 -3.20 -10.96
CA ILE A 73 -25.13 -2.99 -10.29
C ILE A 73 -26.08 -4.06 -10.83
N ASN A 74 -26.59 -4.95 -9.96
CA ASN A 74 -27.60 -5.91 -10.36
C ASN A 74 -28.88 -5.11 -10.60
N ILE A 75 -29.06 -4.61 -11.83
CA ILE A 75 -30.32 -4.06 -12.28
C ILE A 75 -31.33 -5.21 -12.24
N ALA A 76 -32.08 -5.27 -11.15
CA ALA A 76 -33.23 -6.16 -11.05
C ALA A 76 -34.06 -5.96 -12.33
N PRO A 77 -34.46 -7.04 -13.02
CA PRO A 77 -35.24 -6.91 -14.24
C PRO A 77 -36.48 -6.06 -13.92
N ILE A 78 -36.62 -4.94 -14.64
CA ILE A 78 -37.80 -4.08 -14.55
C ILE A 78 -38.99 -4.98 -14.89
N LYS A 79 -39.79 -5.35 -13.87
CA LYS A 79 -41.04 -6.08 -14.10
C LYS A 79 -41.91 -5.17 -14.98
N PRO A 80 -42.24 -5.56 -16.23
CA PRO A 80 -43.19 -4.79 -17.00
C PRO A 80 -44.51 -4.76 -16.23
N LYS A 81 -44.99 -3.54 -15.94
CA LYS A 81 -46.26 -3.35 -15.24
C LYS A 81 -47.36 -3.88 -16.17
N LYS A 82 -47.95 -5.01 -15.78
CA LYS A 82 -49.03 -5.67 -16.53
C LYS A 82 -50.18 -4.68 -16.74
N GLY A 83 -50.40 -4.25 -17.99
CA GLY A 83 -51.55 -3.40 -18.35
C GLY A 83 -51.26 -2.13 -19.16
N VAL A 84 -50.06 -1.93 -19.73
CA VAL A 84 -49.84 -0.81 -20.68
C VAL A 84 -50.02 -1.32 -22.12
N PRO A 85 -51.04 -0.87 -22.86
CA PRO A 85 -51.13 -1.14 -24.29
C PRO A 85 -50.01 -0.39 -25.03
N LEU A 86 -49.32 -1.10 -25.93
CA LEU A 86 -48.33 -0.56 -26.87
C LEU A 86 -48.99 0.44 -27.84
#